data_AF-A0A4R4UK33-F1
#
_entry.id   AF-A0A4R4UK33-F1
#
_cell.length_a   1.000
_cell.length_b   1.000
_cell.length_c   1.000
_cell.angle_alpha   90.00
_cell.angle_beta   90.00
_cell.angle_gamma   90.00
#
_symmetry.space_group_name_H-M   'P 1'
#
loop_
_entity.id
_entity.type
_entity.pdbx_description
1 polymer ?
#
loop_
_entity_poly.entity_id
_entity_poly.type
_entity_poly.pdbx_seq_one_letter_code
_entity_poly.pdbx_strand_id
1 'polypeptide(L)'
;MNDHETRTNEDIERLAGELHERVRALNHATQGSPGLSEPAAAYTVLGNLAQTSFRLAQTAEQIDAFLTRELDADRLGHDRGDDPIPAVTAAHNALGRATEHAADLGESLRRAASALAPVHAVDDGEEPSLDQHAVANLSEGEEPQVGPASEDFPKTISEVLPNPTPAEDVPPELRSPPQPPSPRRGR
;
A
#
# COMPACT_ATOMS: atom_id res chain seq x y z
N MET A 1 40.95 0.96 -4.03
CA MET A 1 39.59 0.41 -4.24
C MET A 1 38.90 0.59 -2.91
N ASN A 2 38.22 1.73 -2.68
CA ASN A 2 37.45 2.08 -1.45
C ASN A 2 36.69 3.43 -1.59
N ASP A 3 36.96 4.25 -2.60
CA ASP A 3 36.32 5.57 -2.72
C ASP A 3 34.83 5.52 -3.12
N HIS A 4 34.39 4.45 -3.79
CA HIS A 4 33.01 4.28 -4.22
C HIS A 4 32.06 3.83 -3.10
N GLU A 5 32.54 3.01 -2.15
CA GLU A 5 31.74 2.51 -1.03
C GLU A 5 31.50 3.62 0.01
N THR A 6 32.55 4.38 0.36
CA THR A 6 32.43 5.54 1.26
C THR A 6 31.42 6.56 0.73
N ARG A 7 31.50 6.88 -0.57
CA ARG A 7 30.55 7.80 -1.23
C ARG A 7 29.12 7.29 -1.18
N THR A 8 28.92 5.96 -1.27
CA THR A 8 27.59 5.35 -1.20
C THR A 8 27.01 5.41 0.21
N ASN A 9 27.82 5.17 1.25
CA ASN A 9 27.37 5.27 2.64
C ASN A 9 27.05 6.72 3.02
N GLU A 10 27.93 7.67 2.67
CA GLU A 10 27.69 9.11 2.86
C GLU A 10 26.39 9.57 2.15
N ASP A 11 26.13 9.05 0.94
CA ASP A 11 24.91 9.34 0.21
C ASP A 11 23.65 8.76 0.89
N ILE A 12 23.73 7.53 1.43
CA ILE A 12 22.61 6.90 2.18
C ILE A 12 22.32 7.70 3.45
N GLU A 13 23.35 8.05 4.23
CA GLU A 13 23.20 8.85 5.46
C GLU A 13 22.62 10.23 5.17
N ARG A 14 23.12 10.91 4.12
CA ARG A 14 22.59 12.20 3.67
C ARG A 14 21.11 12.10 3.28
N LEU A 15 20.72 11.08 2.51
CA LEU A 15 19.32 10.86 2.12
C LEU A 15 18.42 10.61 3.32
N ALA A 16 18.87 9.84 4.32
CA ALA A 16 18.13 9.62 5.55
C ALA A 16 17.95 10.94 6.35
N GLY A 17 19.00 11.77 6.42
CA GLY A 17 18.94 13.09 7.03
C GLY A 17 18.00 14.06 6.30
N GLU A 18 18.04 14.06 4.97
CA GLU A 18 17.12 14.86 4.15
C GLU A 18 15.67 14.44 4.36
N LEU A 19 15.38 13.14 4.44
CA LEU A 19 14.04 12.65 4.75
C LEU A 19 13.54 13.16 6.11
N HIS A 20 14.38 13.09 7.15
CA HIS A 20 14.07 13.62 8.48
C HIS A 20 13.67 15.11 8.43
N GLU A 21 14.49 15.93 7.77
CA GLU A 21 14.22 17.37 7.63
C GLU A 21 12.97 17.66 6.79
N ARG A 22 12.69 16.86 5.76
CA ARG A 22 11.45 17.00 4.96
C ARG A 22 10.20 16.68 5.77
N VAL A 23 10.23 15.64 6.60
CA VAL A 23 9.13 15.33 7.52
C VAL A 23 8.93 16.46 8.53
N ARG A 24 10.02 17.01 9.09
CA ARG A 24 9.95 18.17 9.97
C ARG A 24 9.33 19.39 9.28
N ALA A 25 9.76 19.70 8.06
CA ALA A 25 9.22 20.80 7.27
C ALA A 25 7.73 20.60 6.96
N LEU A 26 7.32 19.37 6.62
CA LEU A 26 5.92 19.02 6.40
C LEU A 26 5.09 19.25 7.67
N ASN A 27 5.56 18.77 8.82
CA ASN A 27 4.87 18.96 10.09
C ASN A 27 4.66 20.46 10.40
N HIS A 28 5.71 21.28 10.23
CA HIS A 28 5.60 22.72 10.40
C HIS A 28 4.61 23.37 9.42
N ALA A 29 4.63 22.98 8.15
CA ALA A 29 3.70 23.49 7.15
C ALA A 29 2.24 23.11 7.45
N THR A 30 2.00 21.92 7.99
CA THR A 30 0.65 21.48 8.38
C THR A 30 0.13 22.12 9.66
N GLN A 31 1.02 22.59 10.55
CA GLN A 31 0.66 23.23 11.82
C GLN A 31 0.55 24.77 11.72
N GLY A 32 1.31 25.40 10.82
CA GLY A 32 1.35 26.85 10.66
C GLY A 32 0.08 27.45 10.07
N SER A 33 -0.08 28.77 10.14
CA SER A 33 -1.18 29.49 9.45
C SER A 33 -0.79 29.80 7.99
N PRO A 34 -1.66 29.55 6.99
CA PRO A 34 -3.03 29.01 7.11
C PRO A 34 -3.08 27.47 7.26
N GLY A 35 -1.96 26.78 7.02
CA GLY A 35 -1.88 25.32 7.15
C GLY A 35 -2.53 24.61 5.95
N LEU A 36 -3.08 23.42 6.19
CA LEU A 36 -3.91 22.74 5.19
C LEU A 36 -5.23 23.52 5.02
N SER A 37 -5.41 24.16 3.87
CA SER A 37 -6.59 24.96 3.55
C SER A 37 -7.67 24.23 2.75
N GLU A 38 -7.31 23.13 2.07
CA GLU A 38 -8.20 22.42 1.15
C GLU A 38 -8.22 20.91 1.40
N PRO A 39 -9.39 20.25 1.35
CA PRO A 39 -9.50 18.80 1.46
C PRO A 39 -8.66 18.03 0.41
N ALA A 40 -8.56 18.56 -0.81
CA ALA A 40 -7.75 17.96 -1.89
C ALA A 40 -6.25 17.94 -1.55
N ALA A 41 -5.75 18.98 -0.87
CA ALA A 41 -4.38 19.01 -0.39
C ALA A 41 -4.13 17.95 0.69
N ALA A 42 -5.06 17.81 1.65
CA ALA A 42 -4.99 16.78 2.68
C ALA A 42 -5.03 15.36 2.07
N TYR A 43 -5.89 15.12 1.07
CA TYR A 43 -5.93 13.85 0.33
C TYR A 43 -4.58 13.51 -0.30
N THR A 44 -3.97 14.49 -0.98
CA THR A 44 -2.68 14.32 -1.65
C THR A 44 -1.56 14.05 -0.64
N VAL A 45 -1.54 14.76 0.49
CA VAL A 45 -0.55 14.55 1.56
C VAL A 45 -0.69 13.15 2.15
N LEU A 46 -1.90 12.69 2.46
CA LEU A 46 -2.15 11.34 2.99
C LEU A 46 -1.71 10.26 2.00
N GLY A 47 -2.02 10.41 0.72
CA GLY A 47 -1.61 9.47 -0.33
C GLY A 47 -0.08 9.38 -0.47
N ASN A 48 0.62 10.50 -0.43
CA ASN A 48 2.08 10.52 -0.47
C ASN A 48 2.71 9.91 0.78
N LEU A 49 2.18 10.22 1.97
CA LEU A 49 2.66 9.63 3.22
C LEU A 49 2.42 8.11 3.28
N ALA A 50 1.31 7.63 2.70
CA ALA A 50 1.05 6.20 2.57
C ALA A 50 2.16 5.51 1.75
N GLN A 51 2.50 6.06 0.58
CA GLN A 51 3.58 5.53 -0.26
C GLN A 51 4.94 5.59 0.45
N THR A 52 5.25 6.71 1.11
CA THR A 52 6.47 6.85 1.91
C THR A 52 6.57 5.79 2.99
N SER A 53 5.46 5.46 3.66
CA SER A 53 5.45 4.44 4.72
C SER A 53 5.77 3.05 4.17
N PHE A 54 5.22 2.67 3.01
CA PHE A 54 5.62 1.41 2.35
C PHE A 54 7.09 1.40 1.92
N ARG A 55 7.64 2.54 1.51
CA ARG A 55 9.07 2.66 1.18
C ARG A 55 9.95 2.56 2.43
N LEU A 56 9.50 3.08 3.58
CA LEU A 56 10.20 2.90 4.85
C LEU A 56 10.28 1.42 5.25
N ALA A 57 9.21 0.65 5.03
CA ALA A 57 9.21 -0.80 5.23
C ALA A 57 10.28 -1.47 4.35
N GLN A 58 10.35 -1.11 3.07
CA GLN A 58 11.38 -1.60 2.16
C GLN A 58 12.80 -1.22 2.61
N THR A 59 13.02 0.01 3.07
CA THR A 59 14.33 0.43 3.59
C THR A 59 14.74 -0.39 4.82
N ALA A 60 13.80 -0.67 5.73
CA ALA A 60 14.07 -1.50 6.90
C ALA A 60 14.47 -2.93 6.50
N GLU A 61 13.77 -3.55 5.55
CA GLU A 61 14.14 -4.86 4.98
C GLU A 61 15.52 -4.86 4.33
N GLN A 62 15.90 -3.77 3.65
CA GLN A 62 17.22 -3.65 3.03
C GLN A 62 18.35 -3.56 4.06
N ILE A 63 18.13 -2.82 5.15
CA ILE A 63 19.08 -2.75 6.28
C ILE A 63 19.19 -4.12 6.96
N ASP A 64 18.07 -4.81 7.15
CA ASP A 64 18.01 -6.15 7.72
C ASP A 64 18.84 -7.14 6.91
N ALA A 65 18.63 -7.18 5.59
CA ALA A 65 19.36 -8.03 4.66
C ALA A 65 20.86 -7.67 4.57
N PHE A 66 21.22 -6.40 4.77
CA PHE A 66 22.61 -5.99 4.89
C PHE A 66 23.25 -6.59 6.15
N LEU A 67 22.62 -6.45 7.32
CA LEU A 67 23.14 -6.99 8.58
C LEU A 67 23.33 -8.51 8.52
N THR A 68 22.39 -9.24 7.93
CA THR A 68 22.52 -10.70 7.72
C THR A 68 23.77 -11.02 6.90
N ARG A 69 23.99 -10.32 5.79
CA ARG A 69 25.13 -10.54 4.89
C ARG A 69 26.47 -10.21 5.54
N GLU A 70 26.51 -9.17 6.38
CA GLU A 70 27.72 -8.80 7.10
C GLU A 70 28.03 -9.80 8.23
N LEU A 71 27.00 -10.28 8.93
CA LEU A 71 27.13 -11.30 9.98
C LEU A 71 27.59 -12.65 9.40
N ASP A 72 26.95 -13.12 8.33
CA ASP A 72 27.28 -14.38 7.65
C ASP A 72 28.70 -14.40 7.09
N ALA A 73 29.24 -13.22 6.79
CA ALA A 73 30.60 -13.05 6.28
C ALA A 73 31.63 -12.71 7.36
N ASP A 74 31.26 -12.78 8.64
CA ASP A 74 32.14 -12.51 9.78
C ASP A 74 32.79 -11.12 9.72
N ARG A 75 32.06 -10.12 9.20
CA ARG A 75 32.53 -8.73 9.05
C ARG A 75 32.03 -7.79 10.15
N LEU A 76 31.24 -8.30 11.08
CA LEU A 76 30.72 -7.52 12.22
C LEU A 76 31.55 -7.77 13.47
N GLY A 77 31.80 -6.71 14.23
CA GLY A 77 32.42 -6.78 15.55
C GLY A 77 31.57 -6.02 16.57
N HIS A 78 31.83 -6.27 17.85
CA HIS A 78 31.22 -5.52 18.95
C HIS A 78 32.27 -4.63 19.61
N ASP A 79 31.96 -3.36 19.87
CA ASP A 79 32.92 -2.38 20.40
C ASP A 79 33.55 -2.79 21.75
N ARG A 80 32.86 -3.64 22.52
CA ARG A 80 33.35 -4.17 23.80
C ARG A 80 34.12 -5.49 23.68
N GLY A 81 34.27 -6.02 22.46
CA GLY A 81 34.88 -7.33 22.20
C GLY A 81 33.96 -8.53 22.47
N ASP A 82 32.68 -8.29 22.75
CA ASP A 82 31.67 -9.34 22.90
C ASP A 82 31.31 -9.97 21.53
N ASP A 83 30.58 -11.09 21.56
CA ASP A 83 29.96 -11.66 20.35
C ASP A 83 28.93 -10.67 19.75
N PRO A 84 29.01 -10.31 18.46
CA PRO A 84 28.05 -9.42 17.82
C PRO A 84 26.66 -10.06 17.61
N ILE A 85 26.54 -11.40 17.61
CA ILE A 85 25.29 -12.11 17.28
C ILE A 85 24.09 -11.64 18.11
N PRO A 86 24.17 -11.49 19.45
CA PRO A 86 23.03 -11.02 20.25
C PRO A 86 22.57 -9.61 19.89
N ALA A 87 23.50 -8.69 19.59
CA ALA A 87 23.18 -7.32 19.21
C ALA A 87 22.52 -7.27 17.83
N VAL A 88 23.05 -8.03 16.86
CA VAL A 88 22.49 -8.13 15.51
C VAL A 88 21.11 -8.80 15.53
N THR A 89 20.92 -9.84 16.35
CA THR A 89 19.62 -10.48 16.56
C THR A 89 18.58 -9.50 17.13
N ALA A 90 18.98 -8.64 18.07
CA ALA A 90 18.11 -7.61 18.60
C ALA A 90 17.73 -6.58 17.52
N ALA A 91 18.67 -6.21 16.66
CA ALA A 91 18.42 -5.32 15.52
C ALA A 91 17.45 -5.95 14.52
N HIS A 92 17.64 -7.21 14.12
CA HIS A 92 16.72 -7.94 13.22
C HIS A 92 15.27 -7.94 13.75
N ASN A 93 15.10 -8.26 15.04
CA ASN A 93 13.79 -8.25 15.67
C ASN A 93 13.15 -6.85 15.66
N ALA A 94 13.94 -5.79 15.84
CA ALA A 94 13.45 -4.42 15.79
C ALA A 94 13.09 -3.98 14.37
N LEU A 95 13.90 -4.34 13.38
CA LEU A 95 13.66 -4.05 11.96
C LEU A 95 12.42 -4.78 11.45
N GLY A 96 12.23 -6.06 11.80
CA GLY A 96 11.01 -6.79 11.45
C GLY A 96 9.74 -6.09 11.96
N ARG A 97 9.73 -5.65 13.23
CA ARG A 97 8.61 -4.85 13.76
C ARG A 97 8.45 -3.50 13.06
N ALA A 98 9.56 -2.84 12.73
CA ALA A 98 9.52 -1.55 12.03
C ALA A 98 8.90 -1.71 10.63
N THR A 99 9.23 -2.78 9.91
CA THR A 99 8.62 -3.13 8.61
C THR A 99 7.11 -3.32 8.73
N GLU A 100 6.66 -4.11 9.70
CA GLU A 100 5.23 -4.33 9.96
C GLU A 100 4.52 -3.00 10.28
N HIS A 101 5.06 -2.21 11.21
CA HIS A 101 4.48 -0.93 11.61
C HIS A 101 4.42 0.09 10.47
N ALA A 102 5.46 0.13 9.62
CA ALA A 102 5.48 1.02 8.47
C ALA A 102 4.44 0.60 7.41
N ALA A 103 4.24 -0.69 7.18
CA ALA A 103 3.18 -1.19 6.32
C ALA A 103 1.78 -0.87 6.87
N ASP A 104 1.55 -1.08 8.16
CA ASP A 104 0.30 -0.77 8.84
C ASP A 104 -0.03 0.74 8.82
N LEU A 105 0.99 1.58 9.00
CA LEU A 105 0.88 3.03 8.86
C LEU A 105 0.49 3.41 7.43
N GLY A 106 1.17 2.84 6.43
CA GLY A 106 0.90 3.09 5.02
C GLY A 106 -0.55 2.73 4.66
N GLU A 107 -1.03 1.60 5.16
CA GLU A 107 -2.39 1.17 4.96
C GLU A 107 -3.41 2.07 5.66
N SER A 108 -3.13 2.50 6.89
CA SER A 108 -3.99 3.42 7.64
C SER A 108 -4.11 4.78 6.95
N LEU A 109 -3.00 5.32 6.44
CA LEU A 109 -2.98 6.57 5.69
C LEU A 109 -3.73 6.46 4.35
N ARG A 110 -3.57 5.33 3.65
CA ARG A 110 -4.31 5.04 2.41
C ARG A 110 -5.81 5.01 2.65
N ARG A 111 -6.27 4.35 3.71
CA ARG A 111 -7.69 4.34 4.11
C ARG A 111 -8.20 5.74 4.45
N ALA A 112 -7.41 6.53 5.17
CA ALA A 112 -7.75 7.92 5.46
C ALA A 112 -7.90 8.76 4.19
N ALA A 113 -6.99 8.62 3.22
CA ALA A 113 -7.10 9.27 1.92
C ALA A 113 -8.38 8.83 1.19
N SER A 114 -8.66 7.53 1.12
CA SER A 114 -9.88 7.02 0.49
C SER A 114 -11.16 7.55 1.15
N ALA A 115 -11.19 7.67 2.48
CA ALA A 115 -12.31 8.25 3.20
C ALA A 115 -12.50 9.75 2.93
N LEU A 116 -11.42 10.46 2.58
CA LEU A 116 -11.44 11.88 2.24
C LEU A 116 -11.80 12.14 0.77
N ALA A 117 -11.74 11.12 -0.10
CA ALA A 117 -12.02 11.26 -1.53
C ALA A 117 -13.36 11.96 -1.88
N PRO A 118 -14.49 11.75 -1.18
CA PRO A 118 -15.74 12.46 -1.46
C PRO A 118 -15.84 13.86 -0.84
N VAL A 119 -14.87 14.27 0.00
CA VAL A 119 -14.92 15.53 0.74
C VAL A 119 -14.41 16.68 -0.12
N HIS A 120 -15.23 17.72 -0.27
CA HIS A 120 -14.91 18.95 -0.97
C HIS A 120 -15.14 20.17 -0.06
N ALA A 121 -14.45 21.27 -0.36
CA ALA A 121 -14.75 22.54 0.30
C ALA A 121 -16.12 23.05 -0.16
N VAL A 122 -16.88 23.64 0.75
CA VAL A 122 -18.11 24.38 0.42
C VAL A 122 -17.74 25.84 0.41
N ASP A 123 -18.00 26.55 -0.69
CA ASP A 123 -17.82 28.00 -0.72
C ASP A 123 -18.87 28.65 0.20
N ASP A 124 -18.49 29.69 0.95
CA ASP A 124 -19.35 30.44 1.88
C ASP A 124 -20.57 31.14 1.20
N GLY A 125 -20.77 30.95 -0.10
CA GLY A 125 -21.88 31.49 -0.90
C GLY A 125 -22.75 30.46 -1.62
N GLU A 126 -22.50 29.16 -1.46
CA GLU A 126 -23.28 28.12 -2.13
C GLU A 126 -24.41 27.65 -1.21
N GLU A 127 -25.57 28.32 -1.30
CA GLU A 127 -26.81 27.74 -0.76
C GLU A 127 -27.00 26.36 -1.40
N PRO A 128 -27.34 25.32 -0.62
CA PRO A 128 -27.49 23.97 -1.13
C PRO A 128 -28.61 23.99 -2.18
N SER A 129 -28.24 23.90 -3.45
CA SER A 129 -29.20 23.83 -4.55
C SER A 129 -29.97 22.51 -4.41
N LEU A 130 -31.19 22.60 -3.86
CA LEU A 130 -32.14 21.50 -3.72
C LEU A 130 -32.78 21.08 -5.07
N ASP A 131 -32.13 21.35 -6.21
CA ASP A 131 -32.77 21.30 -7.54
C ASP A 131 -32.00 20.49 -8.59
N GLN A 132 -31.29 19.41 -8.20
CA GLN A 132 -30.66 18.50 -9.18
C GLN A 132 -31.26 17.09 -9.26
N HIS A 133 -32.44 16.86 -8.69
CA HIS A 133 -33.16 15.59 -8.84
C HIS A 133 -34.63 15.70 -9.26
N ALA A 134 -35.11 16.87 -9.71
CA ALA A 134 -36.50 17.04 -10.14
C ALA A 134 -36.66 17.75 -11.49
N VAL A 135 -35.90 17.35 -12.52
CA VAL A 135 -36.23 17.67 -13.92
C VAL A 135 -35.96 16.46 -14.81
N ALA A 136 -36.73 15.41 -14.57
CA ALA A 136 -36.98 14.35 -15.54
C ALA A 136 -38.48 14.06 -15.56
N ASN A 137 -39.27 15.08 -15.89
CA ASN A 137 -40.65 14.91 -16.32
C ASN A 137 -40.99 16.09 -17.21
N LEU A 138 -41.09 15.81 -18.51
CA LEU A 138 -41.93 16.45 -19.54
C LEU A 138 -41.21 16.42 -20.89
N SER A 139 -41.15 15.24 -21.49
CA SER A 139 -41.31 15.05 -22.94
C SER A 139 -41.44 13.55 -23.19
N GLU A 140 -42.57 13.13 -23.73
CA GLU A 140 -42.66 12.19 -24.85
C GLU A 140 -44.14 11.88 -25.15
N GLY A 141 -44.65 12.58 -26.16
CA GLY A 141 -45.47 11.91 -27.16
C GLY A 141 -44.55 11.18 -28.13
N GLU A 142 -45.07 10.07 -28.65
CA GLU A 142 -44.50 9.13 -29.63
C GLU A 142 -43.61 8.01 -29.04
N GLU A 143 -44.24 6.86 -28.84
CA GLU A 143 -43.63 5.57 -28.57
C GLU A 143 -42.68 5.13 -29.70
N PRO A 144 -41.43 4.75 -29.38
CA PRO A 144 -40.72 3.72 -30.11
C PRO A 144 -40.86 2.40 -29.34
N GLN A 145 -41.37 1.36 -30.02
CA GLN A 145 -41.43 0.00 -29.49
C GLN A 145 -40.01 -0.51 -29.22
N VAL A 146 -39.61 -0.53 -27.94
CA VAL A 146 -38.38 -1.18 -27.48
C VAL A 146 -38.73 -2.64 -27.15
N GLY A 147 -38.26 -3.55 -28.00
CA GLY A 147 -38.34 -4.99 -27.73
C GLY A 147 -37.56 -5.38 -26.47
N PRO A 148 -37.83 -6.55 -25.87
CA PRO A 148 -37.17 -6.98 -24.64
C PRO A 148 -35.65 -7.07 -24.84
N ALA A 149 -34.89 -6.53 -23.88
CA ALA A 149 -33.42 -6.45 -23.86
C ALA A 149 -32.68 -7.81 -23.89
N SER A 150 -33.39 -8.92 -24.09
CA SER A 150 -32.81 -10.25 -24.29
C SER A 150 -32.25 -10.46 -25.70
N GLU A 151 -32.57 -9.60 -26.68
CA GLU A 151 -32.13 -9.77 -28.07
C GLU A 151 -30.83 -9.02 -28.43
N ASP A 152 -30.34 -8.14 -27.56
CA ASP A 152 -29.21 -7.22 -27.87
C ASP A 152 -27.88 -7.58 -27.17
N PHE A 153 -27.82 -8.75 -26.51
CA PHE A 153 -26.58 -9.24 -25.90
C PHE A 153 -25.85 -10.22 -26.84
N PRO A 154 -24.55 -10.01 -27.14
CA PRO A 154 -23.75 -11.05 -27.76
C PRO A 154 -23.62 -12.23 -26.79
N LYS A 155 -23.84 -13.45 -27.33
CA LYS A 155 -23.63 -14.80 -26.77
C LYS A 155 -23.22 -14.88 -25.28
N THR A 156 -24.02 -15.61 -24.50
CA THR A 156 -23.74 -15.86 -23.07
C THR A 156 -22.35 -16.49 -22.86
N ILE A 157 -21.71 -16.22 -21.72
CA ILE A 157 -20.36 -16.72 -21.37
C ILE A 157 -20.22 -18.24 -21.57
N SER A 158 -21.31 -18.99 -21.36
CA SER A 158 -21.37 -20.44 -21.60
C SER A 158 -21.22 -20.86 -23.06
N GLU A 159 -21.45 -19.97 -24.03
CA GLU A 159 -21.29 -20.22 -25.47
C GLU A 159 -19.90 -19.86 -26.00
N VAL A 160 -19.10 -19.09 -25.25
CA VAL A 160 -17.74 -18.66 -25.65
C VAL A 160 -16.67 -19.55 -25.01
N LEU A 161 -16.96 -20.16 -23.87
CA LEU A 161 -16.04 -21.09 -23.23
C LEU A 161 -16.25 -22.51 -23.77
N PRO A 162 -15.20 -23.21 -24.23
CA PRO A 162 -15.32 -24.63 -24.51
C PRO A 162 -15.74 -25.37 -23.23
N ASN A 163 -16.70 -26.29 -23.36
CA ASN A 163 -17.12 -27.17 -22.27
C ASN A 163 -15.89 -27.76 -21.57
N PRO A 164 -15.84 -27.79 -20.23
CA PRO A 164 -14.76 -28.49 -19.54
C PRO A 164 -14.82 -29.95 -19.98
N THR A 165 -13.74 -30.42 -20.59
CA THR A 165 -13.49 -31.84 -20.79
C THR A 165 -13.62 -32.53 -19.42
N PRO A 166 -14.34 -33.67 -19.33
CA PRO A 166 -14.31 -34.45 -18.12
C PRO A 166 -12.85 -34.80 -17.83
N ALA A 167 -12.45 -34.64 -16.57
CA ALA A 167 -11.08 -34.77 -16.09
C ALA A 167 -10.40 -36.06 -16.60
N GLU A 168 -9.67 -35.95 -17.70
CA GLU A 168 -8.73 -36.97 -18.16
C GLU A 168 -7.36 -36.66 -17.55
N ASP A 169 -6.97 -37.57 -16.65
CA ASP A 169 -5.62 -37.88 -16.20
C ASP A 169 -4.60 -36.74 -16.12
N VAL A 170 -4.66 -36.00 -15.01
CA VAL A 170 -3.45 -35.36 -14.48
C VAL A 170 -2.48 -36.46 -14.02
N PRO A 171 -1.27 -36.55 -14.59
CA PRO A 171 -0.25 -37.52 -14.20
C PRO A 171 0.02 -37.45 -12.68
N PRO A 172 0.24 -38.59 -12.01
CA PRO A 172 0.36 -38.64 -10.54
C PRO A 172 1.51 -37.79 -9.98
N GLU A 173 2.48 -37.40 -10.80
CA GLU A 173 3.64 -36.59 -10.41
C GLU A 173 3.31 -35.10 -10.16
N LEU A 174 2.19 -34.58 -10.67
CA LEU A 174 1.77 -33.18 -10.50
C LEU A 174 0.69 -33.00 -9.41
N ARG A 175 0.31 -34.07 -8.72
CA ARG A 175 -0.66 -33.99 -7.61
C ARG A 175 0.06 -33.63 -6.32
N SER A 176 -0.22 -32.43 -5.80
CA SER A 176 0.21 -32.07 -4.45
C SER A 176 -0.36 -33.08 -3.44
N PRO A 177 0.44 -33.58 -2.47
CA PRO A 177 -0.06 -34.49 -1.46
C PRO A 177 -1.13 -33.81 -0.60
N PRO A 178 -2.15 -34.55 -0.12
CA PRO A 178 -3.20 -33.99 0.71
C PRO A 178 -2.59 -33.41 2.00
N GLN A 179 -2.89 -32.13 2.24
CA GLN A 179 -2.40 -31.40 3.41
C GLN A 179 -3.01 -32.01 4.69
N PRO A 180 -2.20 -32.33 5.72
CA PRO A 180 -2.73 -32.85 6.97
C PRO A 180 -3.61 -31.80 7.67
N PRO A 181 -4.71 -32.20 8.32
CA PRO A 181 -5.60 -31.28 8.99
C PRO A 181 -4.88 -30.55 10.13
N SER A 182 -5.03 -29.24 10.17
CA SER A 182 -4.43 -28.37 11.18
C SER A 182 -4.96 -28.72 12.58
N PRO A 183 -4.09 -28.73 13.62
CA PRO A 183 -4.49 -29.08 14.98
C PRO A 183 -5.48 -28.04 15.53
N ARG A 184 -6.64 -28.53 15.99
CA ARG A 184 -7.60 -27.70 16.75
C ARG A 184 -6.92 -27.21 18.03
N ARG A 185 -6.77 -25.88 18.17
CA ARG A 185 -6.40 -25.26 19.45
C ARG A 185 -7.47 -25.63 20.49
N GLY A 186 -7.10 -26.47 21.44
CA GLY A 186 -7.90 -26.75 22.63
C GLY A 186 -8.03 -25.48 23.48
N ARG A 187 -9.23 -25.26 24.01
CA ARG A 187 -9.53 -24.30 25.07
C ARG A 187 -9.12 -24.87 26.42
#